data_AF-A0A7V2PLX8-F1
#
_entry.id   AF-A0A7V2PLX8-F1
#
_cell.length_a   1.000
_cell.length_b   1.000
_cell.length_c   1.000
_cell.angle_alpha   90.00
_cell.angle_beta   90.00
_cell.angle_gamma   90.00
#
_symmetry.space_group_name_H-M   'P 1'
#
loop_
_entity.id
_entity.type
_entity.pdbx_description
1 polymer ?
#
loop_
_entity_poly.entity_id
_entity_poly.type
_entity_poly.pdbx_seq_one_letter_code
_entity_poly.pdbx_strand_id
1 'polypeptide(L)'
;MRVAIVPHFEQLRVLVNYDGQVTLGTSSSSLPAFYAPWPDAKEKGFAAIDVEGDTLRALLAEVGSRYKQAGVDFEPICPITRELKLDYDVFVNGKNFVLLNHGLEVKLKDGDEVKILADTLGHC
;
A
#
# COMPACT_ATOMS: atom_id res chain seq x y z
N MET A 1 6.09 -2.00 -12.44
CA MET A 1 4.72 -1.45 -12.65
C MET A 1 4.61 -0.10 -11.96
N ARG A 2 3.77 0.82 -12.45
CA ARG A 2 3.56 2.12 -11.83
C ARG A 2 2.32 2.07 -10.95
N VAL A 3 2.42 2.53 -9.71
CA VAL A 3 1.30 2.49 -8.76
C VAL A 3 1.04 3.84 -8.12
N ALA A 4 -0.22 4.11 -7.78
CA ALA A 4 -0.63 5.29 -7.04
C ALA A 4 -1.05 4.89 -5.61
N ILE A 5 -0.31 5.38 -4.63
CA ILE A 5 -0.60 5.23 -3.19
C ILE A 5 -1.54 6.37 -2.79
N VAL A 6 -2.77 5.99 -2.45
CA VAL A 6 -3.83 6.88 -1.96
C VAL A 6 -3.98 6.66 -0.46
N PRO A 7 -3.43 7.57 0.36
CA PRO A 7 -3.57 7.49 1.80
C PRO A 7 -5.02 7.74 2.25
N HIS A 8 -5.53 6.90 3.15
CA HIS A 8 -6.80 7.09 3.83
C HIS A 8 -6.60 6.91 5.35
N PHE A 9 -7.47 7.51 6.16
CA PHE A 9 -7.35 7.58 7.63
C PHE A 9 -7.23 6.21 8.34
N GLU A 10 -7.65 5.12 7.69
CA GLU A 10 -7.72 3.77 8.29
C GLU A 10 -7.10 2.69 7.38
N GLN A 11 -6.75 3.03 6.14
CA GLN A 11 -6.29 2.07 5.15
C GLN A 11 -5.41 2.75 4.11
N LEU A 12 -4.47 2.00 3.56
CA LEU A 12 -3.70 2.43 2.42
C LEU A 12 -4.29 1.79 1.15
N ARG A 13 -4.73 2.63 0.22
CA ARG A 13 -5.19 2.17 -1.09
C ARG A 13 -4.07 2.31 -2.10
N VAL A 14 -3.80 1.27 -2.87
CA VAL A 14 -2.86 1.30 -3.99
C VAL A 14 -3.59 0.94 -5.26
N LEU A 15 -3.42 1.76 -6.29
CA LEU A 15 -3.96 1.53 -7.62
C LEU A 15 -2.84 1.16 -8.59
N VAL A 16 -2.97 0.05 -9.31
CA VAL A 16 -1.96 -0.45 -10.25
C VAL A 16 -2.20 0.09 -11.66
N ASN A 17 -1.15 0.67 -12.26
CA ASN A 17 -1.10 1.19 -13.63
C ASN A 17 -2.34 2.00 -14.04
N TYR A 18 -2.61 3.05 -13.26
CA TYR A 18 -3.84 3.79 -13.35
C TYR A 18 -3.80 4.90 -14.43
N ASP A 19 -4.78 4.91 -15.36
CA ASP A 19 -4.77 5.72 -16.60
C ASP A 19 -5.36 7.15 -16.49
N GLY A 20 -5.83 7.56 -15.30
CA GLY A 20 -6.13 8.98 -15.02
C GLY A 20 -7.61 9.34 -14.79
N GLN A 21 -8.08 9.17 -13.56
CA GLN A 21 -8.56 10.15 -12.59
C GLN A 21 -8.70 9.48 -11.22
N VAL A 22 -7.68 9.55 -10.34
CA VAL A 22 -7.83 9.00 -8.97
C VAL A 22 -8.94 9.80 -8.32
N THR A 23 -10.15 9.25 -8.29
CA THR A 23 -11.34 9.94 -7.79
C THR A 23 -11.19 10.01 -6.28
N LEU A 24 -10.65 11.13 -5.81
CA LEU A 24 -10.61 11.45 -4.40
C LEU A 24 -12.04 11.50 -3.89
N GLY A 25 -12.48 10.44 -3.21
CA GLY A 25 -13.66 10.53 -2.35
C GLY A 25 -13.35 11.58 -1.31
N THR A 26 -13.97 12.76 -1.42
CA THR A 26 -13.88 13.92 -0.51
C THR A 26 -12.58 13.97 0.30
N SER A 27 -11.57 14.60 -0.29
CA SER A 27 -10.29 14.93 0.34
C SER A 27 -10.53 15.52 1.73
N SER A 28 -10.47 14.70 2.77
CA SER A 28 -10.50 15.20 4.13
C SER A 28 -9.19 15.93 4.34
N SER A 29 -9.24 17.25 4.50
CA SER A 29 -8.10 18.18 4.68
C SER A 29 -7.28 17.91 5.96
N SER A 30 -7.43 16.73 6.54
CA SER A 30 -6.93 16.28 7.83
C SER A 30 -6.46 14.83 7.76
N LEU A 31 -5.86 14.41 6.63
CA LEU A 31 -5.13 13.15 6.59
C LEU A 31 -3.92 13.26 7.54
N PRO A 32 -3.79 12.38 8.55
CA PRO A 32 -2.64 12.38 9.44
C PRO A 32 -1.36 12.23 8.61
N ALA A 33 -0.33 13.01 8.97
CA ALA A 33 0.97 12.99 8.27
C ALA A 33 1.58 11.58 8.15
N PHE A 34 1.20 10.66 9.04
CA PHE A 34 1.58 9.25 9.03
C PHE A 34 1.12 8.50 7.77
N TYR A 35 -0.04 8.83 7.20
CA TYR A 35 -0.55 8.15 6.02
C TYR A 35 0.02 8.74 4.72
N ALA A 36 0.34 10.04 4.70
CA ALA A 36 0.85 10.76 3.53
C ALA A 36 2.20 11.47 3.82
N PRO A 37 3.30 10.72 4.01
CA PRO A 37 4.55 11.33 4.47
C PRO A 37 5.28 12.13 3.38
N TRP A 38 4.86 12.02 2.11
CA TRP A 38 5.49 12.71 0.98
C TRP A 38 4.80 14.04 0.62
N PRO A 39 5.56 15.06 0.19
CA PRO A 39 5.00 16.36 -0.23
C PRO A 39 4.01 16.23 -1.40
N ASP A 40 4.33 15.42 -2.42
CA ASP A 40 3.39 15.16 -3.54
C ASP A 40 2.05 14.58 -3.07
N ALA A 41 2.05 13.69 -2.08
CA ALA A 41 0.81 13.12 -1.54
C ALA A 41 -0.01 14.14 -0.76
N LYS A 42 0.64 15.14 -0.13
CA LYS A 42 -0.06 16.24 0.55
C LYS A 42 -0.71 17.20 -0.44
N GLU A 43 -0.06 17.45 -1.59
CA GLU A 43 -0.58 18.37 -2.60
C GLU A 43 -1.62 17.71 -3.53
N LYS A 44 -1.37 16.47 -3.95
CA LYS A 44 -2.18 15.76 -4.95
C LYS A 44 -3.16 14.76 -4.35
N GLY A 45 -3.02 14.43 -3.06
CA GLY A 45 -3.79 13.39 -2.39
C GLY A 45 -3.31 11.96 -2.70
N PHE A 46 -2.23 11.78 -3.46
CA PHE A 46 -1.61 10.47 -3.73
C PHE A 46 -0.11 10.60 -4.05
N ALA A 47 0.64 9.52 -3.86
CA ALA A 47 2.03 9.40 -4.33
C ALA A 47 2.12 8.34 -5.42
N ALA A 48 2.69 8.69 -6.57
CA ALA A 48 3.02 7.71 -7.60
C ALA A 48 4.43 7.16 -7.37
N ILE A 49 4.58 5.84 -7.45
CA ILE A 49 5.89 5.17 -7.41
C ILE A 49 5.98 4.13 -8.52
N ASP A 50 7.20 3.88 -8.98
CA ASP A 50 7.53 2.74 -9.83
C ASP A 50 7.99 1.59 -8.94
N VAL A 51 7.42 0.41 -9.16
CA VAL A 51 7.71 -0.82 -8.43
C VAL A 51 8.44 -1.78 -9.36
N GLU A 52 9.59 -2.30 -8.92
CA GLU A 52 10.29 -3.35 -9.64
C GLU A 52 9.59 -4.70 -9.43
N GLY A 53 8.95 -5.21 -10.49
CA GLY A 53 8.17 -6.45 -10.48
C GLY A 53 6.66 -6.22 -10.66
N ASP A 54 5.94 -7.33 -10.79
CA ASP A 54 4.49 -7.38 -11.05
C ASP A 54 3.72 -8.18 -10.00
N THR A 55 4.32 -8.51 -8.86
CA THR A 55 3.67 -9.30 -7.80
C THR A 55 3.22 -8.45 -6.62
N LEU A 56 2.26 -8.97 -5.85
CA LEU A 56 1.85 -8.36 -4.58
C LEU A 56 3.02 -8.22 -3.60
N ARG A 57 3.92 -9.21 -3.55
CA ARG A 57 5.16 -9.13 -2.76
C ARG A 57 6.02 -7.93 -3.14
N ALA A 58 6.28 -7.76 -4.45
CA ALA A 58 7.10 -6.67 -4.95
C ALA A 58 6.47 -5.32 -4.58
N LEU A 59 5.15 -5.21 -4.73
CA LEU A 59 4.42 -4.02 -4.32
C LEU A 59 4.59 -3.71 -2.84
N LEU A 60 4.31 -4.67 -1.97
CA LEU A 60 4.34 -4.47 -0.51
C LEU A 60 5.76 -4.12 -0.03
N ALA A 61 6.78 -4.76 -0.60
CA ALA A 61 8.17 -4.47 -0.30
C ALA A 61 8.56 -3.02 -0.69
N GLU A 62 8.16 -2.57 -1.88
CA GLU A 62 8.49 -1.22 -2.35
C GLU A 62 7.72 -0.14 -1.58
N VAL A 63 6.43 -0.37 -1.30
CA VAL A 63 5.65 0.54 -0.44
C VAL A 63 6.29 0.62 0.95
N GLY A 64 6.65 -0.50 1.56
CA GLY A 64 7.38 -0.54 2.84
C GLY A 64 8.68 0.26 2.83
N SER A 65 9.51 0.03 1.81
CA SER A 65 10.76 0.77 1.58
C SER A 65 10.52 2.28 1.50
N ARG A 66 9.50 2.70 0.74
CA ARG A 66 9.16 4.11 0.54
C ARG A 66 8.70 4.79 1.83
N TYR A 67 7.90 4.11 2.67
CA TYR A 67 7.49 4.65 3.97
C TYR A 67 8.66 4.74 4.96
N LYS A 68 9.52 3.71 4.99
CA LYS A 68 10.73 3.68 5.82
C LYS A 68 11.68 4.83 5.49
N GLN A 69 11.87 5.14 4.20
CA GLN A 69 12.63 6.31 3.75
C GLN A 69 12.05 7.65 4.26
N ALA A 70 10.74 7.68 4.50
CA ALA A 70 10.05 8.85 5.01
C ALA A 70 9.98 8.87 6.56
N GLY A 71 10.65 7.94 7.24
CA GLY A 71 10.69 7.85 8.70
C GLY A 71 9.40 7.29 9.32
N VAL A 72 8.55 6.63 8.53
CA VAL A 72 7.33 5.98 9.03
C VAL A 72 7.60 4.48 9.19
N ASP A 73 7.25 3.95 10.35
CA ASP A 73 7.33 2.51 10.63
C ASP A 73 6.16 1.80 9.93
N PHE A 74 6.39 1.40 8.68
CA PHE A 74 5.44 0.65 7.86
C PHE A 74 6.23 -0.43 7.12
N GLU A 75 6.13 -1.67 7.59
CA GLU A 75 6.91 -2.78 7.09
C GLU A 75 6.01 -4.03 6.97
N PRO A 76 5.17 -4.11 5.93
CA PRO A 76 4.16 -5.18 5.79
C PRO A 76 4.78 -6.55 5.50
N ILE A 77 5.98 -6.60 4.92
CA ILE A 77 6.71 -7.85 4.66
C ILE A 77 7.81 -8.03 5.70
N CYS A 78 7.83 -9.19 6.36
CA CYS A 78 8.92 -9.55 7.26
C CYS A 78 10.21 -9.77 6.46
N PRO A 79 11.33 -9.10 6.78
CA PRO A 79 12.58 -9.25 6.01
C PRO A 79 13.22 -10.64 6.15
N ILE A 80 12.91 -11.37 7.23
CA ILE A 80 13.47 -12.70 7.51
C ILE A 80 12.68 -13.79 6.77
N THR A 81 11.37 -13.88 7.04
CA THR A 81 10.52 -14.94 6.47
C THR A 81 10.06 -14.61 5.05
N ARG A 82 10.12 -13.32 4.66
CA ARG A 82 9.54 -12.79 3.42
C ARG A 82 8.05 -13.06 3.29
N GLU A 83 7.38 -13.19 4.43
CA GLU A 83 5.93 -13.37 4.54
C GLU A 83 5.28 -12.04 4.96
N LEU A 84 3.96 -11.96 4.79
CA LEU A 84 3.18 -10.85 5.30
C LEU A 84 3.19 -10.89 6.83
N LYS A 85 3.46 -9.76 7.48
CA LYS A 85 3.35 -9.65 8.93
C LYS A 85 1.88 -9.76 9.35
N LEU A 86 1.63 -10.40 10.49
CA LEU A 86 0.28 -10.66 11.00
C LEU A 86 -0.49 -9.38 11.33
N ASP A 87 0.22 -8.27 11.55
CA ASP A 87 -0.36 -6.95 11.84
C ASP A 87 -0.97 -6.29 10.61
N TYR A 88 -0.91 -6.93 9.44
CA TYR A 88 -1.40 -6.37 8.19
C TYR A 88 -2.40 -7.29 7.51
N ASP A 89 -3.54 -6.71 7.15
CA ASP A 89 -4.50 -7.31 6.23
C ASP A 89 -4.33 -6.72 4.84
N VAL A 90 -4.20 -7.58 3.83
CA VAL A 90 -4.02 -7.17 2.44
C VAL A 90 -5.13 -7.74 1.57
N PHE A 91 -5.81 -6.85 0.86
CA PHE A 91 -6.88 -7.20 -0.07
C PHE A 91 -6.50 -6.80 -1.50
N VAL A 92 -6.78 -7.66 -2.48
CA VAL A 92 -6.71 -7.31 -3.90
C VAL A 92 -8.10 -7.44 -4.51
N ASN A 93 -8.63 -6.36 -5.05
CA ASN A 93 -10.00 -6.26 -5.58
C ASN A 93 -11.06 -6.78 -4.59
N GLY A 94 -10.88 -6.48 -3.30
CA GLY A 94 -11.78 -6.88 -2.22
C GLY A 94 -11.64 -8.32 -1.70
N LYS A 95 -10.75 -9.14 -2.25
CA LYS A 95 -10.43 -10.48 -1.73
C LYS A 95 -9.27 -10.39 -0.75
N ASN A 96 -9.36 -10.98 0.45
CA ASN A 96 -8.26 -11.02 1.41
C ASN A 96 -7.20 -12.06 0.97
N PHE A 97 -5.94 -11.64 0.84
CA PHE A 97 -4.81 -12.46 0.40
C PHE A 97 -3.90 -12.93 1.54
N VAL A 98 -4.14 -12.51 2.79
CA VAL A 98 -3.43 -13.01 3.99
C VAL A 98 -3.68 -14.51 4.20
N LEU A 99 -4.85 -14.99 3.78
CA LEU A 99 -5.31 -16.37 4.02
C LEU A 99 -5.08 -17.33 2.84
N LEU A 100 -4.48 -16.87 1.75
CA LEU A 100 -4.32 -17.67 0.53
C LEU A 100 -2.91 -18.24 0.42
N ASN A 101 -2.80 -19.55 0.17
CA ASN A 101 -1.54 -20.18 -0.22
C ASN A 101 -0.99 -19.47 -1.48
N HIS A 102 0.26 -19.00 -1.40
CA HIS A 102 0.92 -18.19 -2.44
C HIS A 102 0.29 -16.81 -2.72
N GLY A 103 -0.48 -16.25 -1.78
CA GLY A 103 -1.16 -14.96 -1.97
C GLY A 103 -0.21 -13.81 -2.35
N LEU A 104 1.02 -13.82 -1.84
CA LEU A 104 2.05 -12.82 -2.15
C LEU A 104 2.64 -12.93 -3.57
N GLU A 105 2.55 -14.11 -4.19
CA GLU A 105 3.05 -14.34 -5.56
C GLU A 105 2.02 -14.00 -6.63
N VAL A 106 0.82 -13.53 -6.24
CA VAL A 106 -0.19 -13.11 -7.19
C VAL A 106 0.35 -11.97 -8.05
N LYS A 107 0.22 -12.13 -9.37
CA LYS A 107 0.56 -11.08 -10.34
C LYS A 107 -0.56 -10.06 -10.37
N LEU A 108 -0.20 -8.80 -10.12
CA LEU A 108 -1.08 -7.66 -10.21
C LEU A 108 -1.23 -7.24 -11.67
N LYS A 109 -2.45 -6.84 -12.03
CA LYS A 109 -2.85 -6.42 -13.37
C LYS A 109 -3.21 -4.95 -13.37
N ASP A 110 -3.22 -4.36 -14.56
CA ASP A 110 -3.67 -2.99 -14.77
C ASP A 110 -5.09 -2.81 -14.23
N GLY A 111 -5.28 -1.77 -13.41
CA GLY A 111 -6.55 -1.47 -12.75
C GLY A 111 -6.81 -2.21 -11.45
N ASP A 112 -5.92 -3.09 -10.99
CA ASP A 112 -6.07 -3.74 -9.69
C ASP A 112 -6.02 -2.70 -8.55
N GLU A 113 -6.96 -2.85 -7.60
CA GLU A 113 -6.97 -2.11 -6.34
C GLU A 113 -6.42 -3.02 -5.24
N VAL A 114 -5.35 -2.57 -4.58
CA VAL A 114 -4.80 -3.21 -3.39
C VAL A 114 -5.14 -2.36 -2.17
N LYS A 115 -5.74 -2.97 -1.14
CA LYS A 115 -5.97 -2.32 0.17
C LYS A 115 -5.07 -2.96 1.20
N ILE A 116 -4.38 -2.14 1.96
CA ILE A 116 -3.53 -2.57 3.07
C ILE A 116 -4.08 -1.91 4.33
N LEU A 117 -4.53 -2.73 5.26
CA LEU A 117 -4.95 -2.30 6.58
C LEU A 117 -3.85 -2.72 7.54
N ALA A 118 -3.43 -1.80 8.41
CA ALA A 118 -2.61 -2.13 9.55
C ALA A 118 -3.57 -2.28 10.74
N ASP A 119 -3.66 -3.48 11.30
CA ASP A 119 -4.34 -3.66 12.57
C ASP A 119 -3.54 -2.89 13.62
N THR A 120 -4.22 -1.98 14.32
CA THR A 120 -3.65 -0.97 15.22
C THR A 120 -2.45 -1.47 16.03
N LEU A 121 -1.26 -0.92 15.75
CA LEU A 121 -0.06 -0.84 16.61
C LEU A 121 0.01 -1.91 17.72
N GLY A 122 -0.01 -3.19 17.34
CA GLY A 122 0.27 -4.29 18.23
C GLY A 122 1.77 -4.33 18.47
N HIS A 123 2.21 -3.97 19.66
CA HIS A 123 3.58 -4.25 20.10
C HIS A 123 3.86 -5.76 19.92
N CYS A 124 5.03 -6.10 19.36
CA CYS A 124 5.58 -7.46 19.40
C CYS A 124 5.52 -8.07 20.81
#